data_AF-A0A1F5CTN7-F1
#
_entry.id   AF-A0A1F5CTN7-F1
#
_cell.length_a   1.000
_cell.length_b   1.000
_cell.length_c   1.000
_cell.angle_alpha   90.00
_cell.angle_beta   90.00
_cell.angle_gamma   90.00
#
_symmetry.space_group_name_H-M   'P 1'
#
loop_
_entity.id
_entity.type
_entity.pdbx_description
1 polymer ?
#
loop_
_entity_poly.entity_id
_entity_poly.type
_entity_poly.pdbx_seq_one_letter_code
_entity_poly.pdbx_strand_id
1 'polypeptide(L)'
;MKEDRDLEIEARTKKYILTTEKALSNMKMLDKSLVSEIDVRMVLNSAKNYYRDAQHYMEEEDFTTALASIAYCEGLMDALKFMGFVDLSW
;
A
#
# COMPACT_ATOMS: atom_id res chain seq x y z
N MET A 1 5.81 -18.05 21.83
CA MET A 1 4.57 -18.33 21.06
C MET A 1 3.78 -17.08 20.65
N LYS A 2 3.46 -16.13 21.55
CA LYS A 2 2.81 -14.87 21.14
C LYS A 2 3.84 -13.85 20.63
N GLU A 3 4.90 -13.61 21.40
CA GLU A 3 6.04 -12.78 20.98
C GLU A 3 6.66 -13.20 19.65
N ASP A 4 6.91 -14.50 19.41
CA ASP A 4 7.49 -14.95 18.14
C ASP A 4 6.61 -14.61 16.92
N ARG A 5 5.28 -14.64 17.09
CA ARG A 5 4.33 -14.28 16.02
C ARG A 5 4.28 -12.78 15.80
N ASP A 6 4.32 -12.01 16.87
CA ASP A 6 4.33 -10.55 16.78
C ASP A 6 5.61 -10.06 16.07
N LEU A 7 6.77 -10.66 16.37
CA LEU A 7 8.04 -10.41 15.67
C LEU A 7 7.98 -10.79 14.18
N GLU A 8 7.33 -11.89 13.83
CA GLU A 8 7.15 -12.30 12.44
C GLU A 8 6.28 -11.30 11.66
N ILE A 9 5.15 -10.90 12.25
CA ILE A 9 4.23 -9.91 11.67
C ILE A 9 4.96 -8.57 11.53
N GLU A 10 5.66 -8.11 12.56
CA GLU A 10 6.45 -6.89 12.56
C GLU A 10 7.45 -6.87 11.39
N ALA A 11 8.26 -7.93 11.25
CA ALA A 11 9.27 -8.03 10.21
C ALA A 11 8.65 -8.04 8.81
N ARG A 12 7.54 -8.75 8.63
CA ARG A 12 6.79 -8.78 7.35
C ARG A 12 6.20 -7.41 7.02
N THR A 13 5.55 -6.76 7.98
CA THR A 13 4.94 -5.44 7.80
C THR A 13 5.99 -4.39 7.44
N LYS A 14 7.14 -4.36 8.13
CA LYS A 14 8.28 -3.48 7.79
C LYS A 14 8.72 -3.67 6.34
N LYS A 15 8.84 -4.93 5.88
CA LYS A 15 9.21 -5.23 4.51
C LYS A 15 8.19 -4.70 3.50
N TYR A 16 6.89 -4.89 3.75
CA TYR A 16 5.83 -4.40 2.87
C TYR A 16 5.78 -2.87 2.83
N ILE A 17 5.91 -2.18 3.97
CA ILE A 17 5.99 -0.72 4.03
C ILE A 17 7.16 -0.21 3.17
N LEU A 18 8.36 -0.77 3.33
CA LEU A 18 9.54 -0.35 2.56
C LEU A 18 9.41 -0.61 1.04
N THR A 19 8.75 -1.71 0.66
CA THR A 19 8.55 -2.06 -0.76
C THR A 19 7.46 -1.17 -1.37
N THR A 20 6.38 -0.91 -0.63
CA THR A 20 5.31 0.01 -1.00
C THR A 20 5.81 1.45 -1.15
N GLU A 21 6.67 1.92 -0.26
CA GLU A 21 7.27 3.25 -0.35
C GLU A 21 8.00 3.44 -1.70
N LYS A 22 8.82 2.47 -2.10
CA LYS A 22 9.52 2.46 -3.39
C LYS A 22 8.57 2.39 -4.57
N ALA A 23 7.53 1.56 -4.49
CA ALA A 23 6.53 1.45 -5.53
C ALA A 23 5.78 2.77 -5.73
N LEU A 24 5.35 3.41 -4.64
CA LEU A 24 4.70 4.72 -4.65
C LEU A 24 5.60 5.82 -5.19
N SER A 25 6.90 5.82 -4.86
CA SER A 25 7.85 6.83 -5.33
C SER A 25 8.15 6.71 -6.84
N ASN A 26 8.12 5.49 -7.39
CA ASN A 26 8.46 5.21 -8.78
C ASN A 26 7.24 5.12 -9.70
N MET A 27 6.03 5.16 -9.15
CA MET A 27 4.78 5.00 -9.88
C MET A 27 4.55 6.13 -10.89
N LYS A 28 4.06 5.78 -12.07
CA LYS A 28 3.62 6.73 -13.10
C LYS A 28 2.15 6.53 -13.44
N MET A 29 1.42 7.63 -13.53
CA MET A 29 0.05 7.61 -14.05
C MET A 29 0.09 7.39 -15.57
N LEU A 30 -0.82 6.56 -16.07
CA LEU A 30 -1.02 6.32 -17.49
C LEU A 30 -2.27 7.06 -17.95
N ASP A 31 -2.17 7.77 -19.08
CA ASP A 31 -3.30 8.48 -19.66
C ASP A 31 -4.21 7.49 -20.40
N LYS A 32 -5.43 7.29 -19.86
CA LYS A 32 -6.48 6.46 -20.47
C LYS A 32 -7.80 7.23 -20.47
N SER A 33 -8.45 7.26 -21.63
CA SER A 33 -9.72 7.97 -21.86
C SER A 33 -10.98 7.27 -21.31
N LEU A 34 -10.85 6.11 -20.67
CA LEU A 34 -11.98 5.24 -20.30
C LEU A 34 -12.57 5.52 -18.90
N VAL A 35 -11.82 6.15 -17.99
CA VAL A 35 -12.25 6.46 -16.62
C VAL A 35 -11.85 7.89 -16.30
N SER A 36 -12.64 8.58 -15.47
CA SER A 36 -12.30 9.92 -15.00
C SER A 36 -10.98 9.87 -14.24
N GLU A 37 -10.02 10.73 -14.60
CA GLU A 37 -8.76 10.89 -13.87
C GLU A 37 -9.00 11.14 -12.37
N ILE A 38 -10.12 11.78 -12.04
CA ILE A 38 -10.56 12.05 -10.66
C ILE A 38 -10.76 10.73 -9.90
N ASP A 39 -11.41 9.74 -10.48
CA ASP A 39 -11.72 8.46 -9.82
C ASP A 39 -10.42 7.68 -9.53
N VAL A 40 -9.51 7.64 -10.51
CA VAL A 40 -8.19 7.01 -10.33
C VAL A 40 -7.40 7.70 -9.22
N ARG A 41 -7.42 9.04 -9.18
CA ARG A 41 -6.76 9.83 -8.13
C ARG A 41 -7.40 9.60 -6.77
N MET A 42 -8.71 9.41 -6.68
CA MET A 42 -9.39 9.06 -5.42
C MET A 42 -8.90 7.71 -4.90
N VAL A 43 -8.86 6.67 -5.73
CA VAL A 43 -8.35 5.34 -5.33
C VAL A 43 -6.88 5.42 -4.92
N LEU A 44 -6.06 6.15 -5.67
CA LEU A 44 -4.65 6.35 -5.33
C LEU A 44 -4.47 7.11 -4.00
N ASN A 45 -5.30 8.12 -3.74
CA ASN A 45 -5.27 8.83 -2.47
C ASN A 45 -5.69 7.91 -1.31
N SER A 46 -6.70 7.06 -1.51
CA SER A 46 -7.06 6.02 -0.53
C SER A 46 -5.89 5.08 -0.27
N ALA A 47 -5.20 4.57 -1.30
CA ALA A 47 -4.01 3.74 -1.13
C ALA A 47 -2.93 4.46 -0.31
N LYS A 48 -2.65 5.73 -0.60
CA LYS A 48 -1.69 6.54 0.17
C LYS A 48 -2.12 6.77 1.63
N ASN A 49 -3.41 6.86 1.91
CA ASN A 49 -3.91 6.97 3.28
C ASN A 49 -3.66 5.66 4.03
N TYR A 50 -3.96 4.52 3.44
CA TYR A 50 -3.68 3.21 4.06
C TYR A 50 -2.17 2.94 4.25
N TYR A 51 -1.32 3.47 3.38
CA TYR A 51 0.13 3.47 3.61
C TYR A 51 0.50 4.26 4.87
N ARG A 52 -0.06 5.46 5.06
CA ARG A 52 0.15 6.26 6.29
C ARG A 52 -0.43 5.58 7.52
N ASP A 53 -1.59 4.96 7.39
CA ASP A 53 -2.21 4.19 8.48
C ASP A 53 -1.31 3.01 8.88
N ALA A 54 -0.73 2.31 7.90
CA ALA A 54 0.22 1.24 8.18
C ALA A 54 1.45 1.75 8.93
N GLN A 55 2.02 2.90 8.55
CA GLN A 55 3.12 3.53 9.29
C GLN A 55 2.70 3.90 10.72
N HIS A 56 1.52 4.49 10.88
CA HIS A 56 1.00 4.88 12.19
C HIS A 56 0.80 3.67 13.13
N TYR A 57 0.11 2.62 12.67
CA TYR A 57 -0.09 1.41 13.47
C TYR A 57 1.21 0.65 13.73
N MET A 58 2.19 0.77 12.83
CA MET A 58 3.52 0.21 13.04
C MET A 58 4.26 0.91 14.19
N GLU A 59 4.12 2.24 14.30
CA GLU A 59 4.69 3.04 15.40
C GLU A 59 4.00 2.74 16.75
N GLU A 60 2.70 2.47 16.74
CA GLU A 60 1.90 2.09 17.93
C GLU A 60 2.04 0.61 18.33
N GLU A 61 2.93 -0.15 17.67
CA GLU A 61 3.15 -1.59 17.86
C GLU A 61 1.91 -2.47 17.59
N ASP A 62 0.87 -1.95 16.92
CA ASP A 62 -0.26 -2.73 16.41
C ASP A 62 0.09 -3.34 15.05
N PHE A 63 0.96 -4.34 15.08
CA PHE A 63 1.50 -4.96 13.87
C PHE A 63 0.45 -5.66 13.01
N THR A 64 -0.63 -6.15 13.62
CA THR A 64 -1.72 -6.83 12.89
C THR A 64 -2.52 -5.82 12.07
N THR A 65 -2.91 -4.70 12.68
CA THR A 65 -3.61 -3.63 11.96
C THR A 65 -2.69 -2.98 10.93
N ALA A 66 -1.40 -2.78 11.26
CA ALA A 66 -0.41 -2.28 10.30
C ALA A 66 -0.27 -3.20 9.07
N LEU A 67 -0.22 -4.53 9.28
CA LEU A 67 -0.17 -5.51 8.20
C LEU A 67 -1.42 -5.47 7.32
N ALA A 68 -2.61 -5.36 7.95
CA ALA A 68 -3.87 -5.25 7.22
C ALA A 68 -3.94 -3.97 6.38
N SER A 69 -3.52 -2.84 6.95
CA SER A 69 -3.49 -1.54 6.26
C SER A 69 -2.53 -1.55 5.07
N ILE A 70 -1.31 -2.09 5.22
CA ILE A 70 -0.36 -2.13 4.10
C ILE A 70 -0.83 -3.11 3.01
N ALA A 71 -1.39 -4.26 3.37
CA ALA A 71 -1.95 -5.20 2.38
C ALA A 71 -3.11 -4.58 1.59
N TYR A 72 -3.95 -3.76 2.24
CA TYR A 72 -5.01 -3.03 1.56
C TYR A 72 -4.46 -1.96 0.61
N CYS A 73 -3.42 -1.23 1.02
CA CYS A 73 -2.69 -0.31 0.15
C CYS A 73 -2.17 -1.01 -1.11
N GLU A 74 -1.47 -2.14 -0.94
CA GLU A 74 -0.90 -2.91 -2.06
C GLU A 74 -2.01 -3.43 -3.00
N GLY A 75 -3.12 -3.93 -2.45
CA GLY A 75 -4.26 -4.41 -3.23
C GLY A 75 -4.91 -3.31 -4.10
N LEU A 76 -5.04 -2.08 -3.58
CA LEU A 76 -5.53 -0.95 -4.38
C LEU A 76 -4.55 -0.59 -5.50
N MET A 77 -3.25 -0.60 -5.22
CA MET A 77 -2.20 -0.30 -6.21
C MET A 77 -2.17 -1.36 -7.33
N ASP A 78 -2.21 -2.64 -6.97
CA ASP A 78 -2.26 -3.74 -7.94
C ASP A 78 -3.52 -3.67 -8.81
N ALA A 79 -4.67 -3.33 -8.24
CA ALA A 79 -5.89 -3.14 -9.02
C ALA A 79 -5.72 -2.02 -10.08
N LEU A 80 -5.17 -0.87 -9.70
CA LEU A 80 -4.88 0.22 -10.63
C LEU A 80 -3.89 -0.21 -11.72
N LYS A 81 -2.87 -1.00 -11.36
CA LYS A 81 -1.89 -1.56 -12.30
C LYS A 81 -2.56 -2.52 -13.29
N PHE A 82 -3.39 -3.45 -12.82
CA PHE A 82 -4.08 -4.43 -13.68
C PHE A 82 -5.04 -3.77 -14.66
N MET A 83 -5.70 -2.69 -14.25
CA MET A 83 -6.54 -1.88 -15.14
C MET A 83 -5.72 -1.00 -16.10
N GLY A 84 -4.39 -0.93 -15.92
CA GLY A 84 -3.48 -0.16 -16.74
C GLY A 84 -3.66 1.35 -16.57
N PHE A 85 -4.00 1.80 -15.37
CA PHE A 85 -4.07 3.23 -15.01
C PHE A 85 -2.76 3.74 -14.42
N VAL A 86 -1.93 2.85 -13.91
CA VAL A 86 -0.61 3.16 -13.37
C VAL A 86 0.41 2.14 -13.86
N ASP A 87 1.64 2.60 -14.04
CA ASP A 87 2.82 1.77 -14.15
C ASP A 87 3.57 1.81 -12.82
N LEU A 88 3.78 0.65 -12.19
CA LEU A 88 4.47 0.53 -10.92
C LEU A 88 5.23 -0.81 -10.83
N SER A 89 6.35 -0.78 -10.12
CA SER A 89 7.16 -1.94 -9.77
C SER A 89 7.41 -1.97 -8.28
N TRP A 90 7.42 -3.17 -7.71
CA TRP A 90 7.67 -3.46 -6.30
C TRP A 90 9.17 -3.63 -6.06
#